data_AF-A0AAE1V1H7-F1
#
_entry.id   AF-A0AAE1V1H7-F1
#
_cell.length_a   1.000
_cell.length_b   1.000
_cell.length_c   1.000
_cell.angle_alpha   90.00
_cell.angle_beta   90.00
_cell.angle_gamma   90.00
#
_symmetry.space_group_name_H-M   'P 1'
#
loop_
_entity.id
_entity.type
_entity.pdbx_description
1 polymer ?
#
loop_
_entity_poly.entity_id
_entity_poly.type
_entity_poly.pdbx_seq_one_letter_code
_entity_poly.pdbx_strand_id
1 'polypeptide(L)'
;MAFSGTGLFPEAIPEIQKRENELFVSYNVGKPEPSTESTDQNEGRNKKSGWKVKELESRDGQTRLKTNVFFTSFDQCSDTAAGESACTAPVVVISHWLQSNRDAMPSSSEFDNPILQGSSEWRKLCQKDTYINDFPNKHFDLETILHAGIRPMAISHDQSFVGFFSPEKFGSLQGVMSFDQIWDKISSVADDIEFEPEVYIISWNDHFFVLKVKANAYYIIDSLGERLFEGCSKAYILRYDDNTMMYEKVAEEKSQQNETKAQEEMICKGKECCREFINRFLAAIPVKELEEQEKKETVSYFSLHHQLQIEFNFSYLLSSSSSSLTSSPFYSSATSTPSYL
;
A
#
# COMPACT_ATOMS: atom_id res chain seq x y z
N MET A 1 -43.10 -7.56 -36.05
CA MET A 1 -44.13 -6.52 -35.80
C MET A 1 -44.14 -6.23 -34.33
N ALA A 2 -43.95 -4.96 -33.99
CA ALA A 2 -43.77 -4.46 -32.64
C ALA A 2 -45.03 -4.65 -31.77
N PHE A 3 -44.82 -4.90 -30.49
CA PHE A 3 -45.76 -4.48 -29.45
C PHE A 3 -44.97 -3.82 -28.30
N SER A 4 -45.27 -2.54 -28.14
CA SER A 4 -44.98 -1.67 -27.02
C SER A 4 -45.55 -2.20 -25.72
N GLY A 5 -44.78 -2.12 -24.63
CA GLY A 5 -45.25 -2.40 -23.28
C GLY A 5 -44.47 -1.58 -22.27
N THR A 6 -45.01 -0.42 -21.93
CA THR A 6 -44.61 0.44 -20.81
C THR A 6 -44.89 -0.25 -19.46
N GLY A 7 -43.90 -0.30 -18.58
CA GLY A 7 -44.06 -0.53 -17.13
C GLY A 7 -42.90 0.17 -16.43
N LEU A 8 -43.11 1.38 -15.89
CA LEU A 8 -43.44 1.63 -14.49
C LEU A 8 -42.43 0.96 -13.53
N PHE A 9 -41.30 1.64 -13.32
CA PHE A 9 -40.45 1.48 -12.15
C PHE A 9 -41.15 2.10 -10.93
N PRO A 10 -41.29 1.38 -9.80
CA PRO A 10 -41.54 2.02 -8.52
C PRO A 10 -40.20 2.44 -7.91
N GLU A 11 -39.99 3.75 -7.77
CA GLU A 11 -39.11 4.33 -6.75
C GLU A 11 -39.67 3.99 -5.35
N ALA A 12 -38.84 3.39 -4.49
CA ALA A 12 -38.82 3.61 -3.04
C ALA A 12 -37.74 2.75 -2.38
N ILE A 13 -36.61 3.35 -2.00
CA ILE A 13 -35.81 2.93 -0.84
C ILE A 13 -35.28 4.19 -0.15
N PRO A 14 -35.69 4.46 1.10
CA PRO A 14 -34.84 5.19 2.03
C PRO A 14 -34.52 4.32 3.27
N GLU A 15 -33.39 4.66 3.90
CA GLU A 15 -32.89 4.17 5.19
C GLU A 15 -32.23 2.78 5.20
N ILE A 16 -30.89 2.76 5.10
CA ILE A 16 -29.94 2.20 6.09
C ILE A 16 -28.57 2.76 5.69
N GLN A 17 -28.23 3.95 6.19
CA GLN A 17 -26.85 4.44 6.18
C GLN A 17 -26.65 5.48 7.29
N LYS A 18 -26.96 5.06 8.51
CA LYS A 18 -26.69 5.87 9.71
C LYS A 18 -26.56 4.95 10.92
N ARG A 19 -25.35 4.45 11.15
CA ARG A 19 -24.77 4.09 12.46
C ARG A 19 -23.49 3.31 12.21
N GLU A 20 -22.36 4.01 12.31
CA GLU A 20 -21.10 3.52 12.88
C GLU A 20 -20.08 4.67 12.85
N ASN A 21 -20.42 5.75 13.53
CA ASN A 21 -19.49 6.81 13.90
C ASN A 21 -20.05 7.44 15.16
N GLU A 22 -19.67 6.88 16.32
CA GLU A 22 -19.66 7.51 17.65
C GLU A 22 -19.37 6.43 18.71
N LEU A 23 -18.09 6.27 19.07
CA LEU A 23 -17.65 5.79 20.38
C LEU A 23 -16.17 6.13 20.57
N PHE A 24 -15.88 7.43 20.63
CA PHE A 24 -14.67 7.96 21.24
C PHE A 24 -15.09 8.52 22.61
N VAL A 25 -14.82 7.79 23.69
CA VAL A 25 -14.87 8.34 25.05
C VAL A 25 -13.55 8.06 25.75
N SER A 26 -12.97 9.17 26.18
CA SER A 26 -11.78 9.39 26.97
C SER A 26 -11.57 8.42 28.13
N TYR A 27 -10.32 7.94 28.30
CA TYR A 27 -9.80 7.53 29.59
C TYR A 27 -8.47 8.21 29.91
N ASN A 28 -8.38 8.67 31.16
CA ASN A 28 -7.31 9.48 31.73
C ASN A 28 -5.97 8.72 31.83
N VAL A 29 -4.90 9.46 31.56
CA VAL A 29 -3.49 9.07 31.63
C VAL A 29 -3.04 8.90 33.08
N GLY A 30 -2.57 7.70 33.44
CA GLY A 30 -1.68 7.47 34.56
C GLY A 30 -0.23 7.39 34.06
N LYS A 31 0.65 8.26 34.56
CA LYS A 31 2.11 8.24 34.30
C LYS A 31 2.77 7.01 34.94
N PRO A 32 3.70 6.33 34.24
CA PRO A 32 4.83 5.66 34.88
C PRO A 32 6.13 6.46 34.73
N GLU A 33 6.94 6.43 35.79
CA GLU A 33 8.24 7.09 35.94
C GLU A 33 9.37 6.47 35.07
N PRO A 34 10.46 7.21 34.78
CA PRO A 34 11.49 6.78 33.83
C PRO A 34 12.49 5.81 34.47
N SER A 35 12.69 4.65 33.83
CA SER A 35 13.79 3.73 34.13
C SER A 35 15.09 4.21 33.48
N THR A 36 16.13 4.29 34.31
CA THR A 36 17.51 4.72 34.08
C THR A 36 18.19 4.13 32.82
N GLU A 37 18.63 5.00 31.92
CA GLU A 37 19.64 4.72 30.89
C GLU A 37 21.06 4.80 31.50
N SER A 38 21.80 3.71 31.41
CA SER A 38 23.24 3.69 31.67
C SER A 38 23.99 4.28 30.48
N THR A 39 24.73 5.35 30.73
CA THR A 39 25.56 6.05 29.75
C THR A 39 26.84 5.26 29.48
N ASP A 40 27.03 4.82 28.23
CA ASP A 40 28.35 4.45 27.73
C ASP A 40 28.81 5.46 26.68
N GLN A 41 29.79 6.27 27.07
CA GLN A 41 30.48 7.23 26.21
C GLN A 41 31.72 6.56 25.64
N ASN A 42 31.67 6.18 24.36
CA ASN A 42 32.74 6.36 23.37
C ASN A 42 32.36 5.60 22.11
N GLU A 43 32.28 6.29 20.97
CA GLU A 43 33.03 5.92 19.76
C GLU A 43 32.67 6.84 18.58
N GLY A 44 33.63 6.94 17.67
CA GLY A 44 33.75 7.93 16.62
C GLY A 44 32.47 8.22 15.83
N ARG A 45 32.40 9.48 15.39
CA ARG A 45 31.37 10.08 14.53
C ARG A 45 31.35 9.42 13.15
N ASN A 46 30.92 8.18 13.09
CA ASN A 46 30.55 7.49 11.87
C ASN A 46 29.05 7.71 11.69
N LYS A 47 28.65 8.32 10.58
CA LYS A 47 27.26 8.67 10.26
C LYS A 47 26.44 7.36 10.25
N LYS A 48 25.81 7.00 11.38
CA LYS A 48 25.03 5.76 11.50
C LYS A 48 24.00 5.73 10.37
N SER A 49 24.08 4.73 9.50
CA SER A 49 23.05 4.50 8.50
C SER A 49 21.70 4.43 9.21
N GLY A 50 20.67 5.11 8.72
CA GLY A 50 19.34 5.19 9.37
C GLY A 50 18.63 3.83 9.55
N TRP A 51 19.20 2.76 8.99
CA TRP A 51 18.74 1.38 9.11
C TRP A 51 19.00 0.80 10.50
N LYS A 52 18.01 0.12 11.04
CA LYS A 52 18.08 -0.61 12.31
C LYS A 52 17.46 -1.98 12.13
N VAL A 53 18.11 -3.02 12.65
CA VAL A 53 17.47 -4.33 12.76
C VAL A 53 16.35 -4.22 13.82
N LYS A 54 15.15 -4.65 13.47
CA LYS A 54 14.02 -4.77 14.40
C LYS A 54 13.40 -6.15 14.31
N GLU A 55 12.74 -6.52 15.40
CA GLU A 55 11.84 -7.65 15.47
C GLU A 55 10.42 -7.10 15.55
N LEU A 56 9.56 -7.56 14.64
CA LEU A 56 8.17 -7.12 14.47
C LEU A 56 7.29 -8.35 14.66
N GLU A 57 6.18 -8.20 15.36
CA GLU A 57 5.21 -9.27 15.60
C GLU A 57 3.97 -9.06 14.72
N SER A 58 3.44 -10.12 14.12
CA SER A 58 2.19 -10.04 13.35
C SER A 58 1.02 -9.74 14.28
N ARG A 59 -0.03 -9.11 13.76
CA ARG A 59 -1.19 -8.68 14.56
C ARG A 59 -1.96 -9.84 15.20
N ASP A 60 -1.89 -11.03 14.62
CA ASP A 60 -2.46 -12.26 15.18
C ASP A 60 -1.54 -12.93 16.22
N GLY A 61 -0.36 -12.36 16.47
CA GLY A 61 0.65 -12.84 17.40
C GLY A 61 1.27 -14.17 17.00
N GLN A 62 1.08 -14.67 15.77
CA GLN A 62 1.58 -15.99 15.37
C GLN A 62 3.00 -15.97 14.83
N THR A 63 3.44 -14.85 14.26
CA THR A 63 4.75 -14.77 13.60
C THR A 63 5.56 -13.55 14.01
N ARG A 64 6.88 -13.70 13.92
CA ARG A 64 7.86 -12.68 14.24
C ARG A 64 8.84 -12.49 13.09
N LEU A 65 8.93 -11.28 12.56
CA LEU A 65 9.84 -10.89 11.49
C LEU A 65 11.04 -10.15 12.07
N LYS A 66 12.24 -10.65 11.83
CA LYS A 66 13.49 -9.97 12.11
C LYS A 66 14.07 -9.41 10.81
N THR A 67 14.09 -8.08 10.68
CA THR A 67 14.55 -7.45 9.44
C THR A 67 15.13 -6.04 9.65
N ASN A 68 15.78 -5.52 8.61
CA ASN A 68 16.24 -4.13 8.58
C ASN A 68 15.05 -3.20 8.32
N VAL A 69 14.85 -2.27 9.24
CA VAL A 69 13.80 -1.25 9.16
C VAL A 69 14.43 0.11 9.21
N PHE A 70 13.82 1.01 8.48
CA PHE A 70 14.14 2.40 8.47
C PHE A 70 12.84 3.17 8.72
N PHE A 71 12.88 4.14 9.64
CA PHE A 71 11.73 4.98 9.97
C PHE A 71 12.02 6.43 9.64
N THR A 72 10.98 7.13 9.21
CA THR A 72 10.98 8.60 9.04
C THR A 72 10.84 9.32 10.38
N SER A 73 10.83 10.64 10.31
CA SER A 73 10.49 11.49 11.46
C SER A 73 8.99 11.41 11.80
N PHE A 74 8.14 11.21 10.79
CA PHE A 74 6.68 11.25 10.89
C PHE A 74 6.01 10.41 9.78
N ASP A 75 4.76 10.02 9.97
CA ASP A 75 3.90 9.46 8.92
C ASP A 75 3.11 10.55 8.17
N GLN A 76 2.31 10.14 7.18
CA GLN A 76 1.43 11.03 6.41
C GLN A 76 0.35 11.72 7.26
N CYS A 77 -0.04 11.13 8.39
CA CYS A 77 -1.13 11.61 9.25
C CYS A 77 -0.66 12.62 10.30
N SER A 78 0.65 12.76 10.50
CA SER A 78 1.21 13.73 11.43
C SER A 78 0.79 15.17 11.14
N ASP A 79 0.78 16.02 12.17
CA ASP A 79 0.53 17.48 12.02
C ASP A 79 1.47 18.14 11.00
N THR A 80 2.68 17.60 10.83
CA THR A 80 3.66 18.11 9.88
C THR A 80 3.27 17.77 8.45
N ALA A 81 2.85 16.53 8.22
CA ALA A 81 2.48 16.06 6.90
C ALA A 81 1.04 16.44 6.53
N ALA A 82 0.10 16.54 7.47
CA ALA A 82 -1.31 16.91 7.30
C ALA A 82 -1.96 16.23 6.08
N GLY A 83 -1.88 14.90 6.03
CA GLY A 83 -2.28 14.05 4.91
C GLY A 83 -2.99 12.77 5.37
N GLU A 84 -4.02 12.92 6.20
CA GLU A 84 -4.77 11.82 6.84
C GLU A 84 -5.32 10.82 5.81
N SER A 85 -5.88 11.33 4.70
CA SER A 85 -6.39 10.52 3.57
C SER A 85 -5.48 10.61 2.33
N ALA A 86 -4.23 11.00 2.51
CA ALA A 86 -3.37 11.34 1.38
C ALA A 86 -2.71 10.14 0.70
N CYS A 87 -2.80 8.92 1.24
CA CYS A 87 -1.94 7.76 0.94
C CYS A 87 -1.53 7.60 -0.53
N THR A 88 -2.45 7.79 -1.47
CA THR A 88 -2.22 7.71 -2.92
C THR A 88 -1.21 8.73 -3.47
N ALA A 89 -1.21 9.97 -2.97
CA ALA A 89 -0.30 11.01 -3.47
C ALA A 89 1.16 10.81 -3.02
N PRO A 90 1.48 10.53 -1.73
CA PRO A 90 2.82 10.11 -1.31
C PRO A 90 3.33 8.89 -2.08
N VAL A 91 2.55 7.82 -2.27
CA VAL A 91 3.07 6.65 -3.00
C VAL A 91 3.42 6.95 -4.46
N VAL A 92 2.70 7.88 -5.12
CA VAL A 92 3.04 8.34 -6.47
C VAL A 92 4.35 9.14 -6.47
N VAL A 93 4.53 10.04 -5.50
CA VAL A 93 5.78 10.82 -5.37
C VAL A 93 6.97 9.92 -5.01
N ILE A 94 6.77 8.96 -4.10
CA ILE A 94 7.77 7.97 -3.69
C ILE A 94 8.16 7.09 -4.88
N SER A 95 7.18 6.56 -5.62
CA SER A 95 7.44 5.69 -6.77
C SER A 95 8.20 6.44 -7.87
N HIS A 96 7.81 7.67 -8.17
CA HIS A 96 8.54 8.54 -9.08
C HIS A 96 10.00 8.76 -8.62
N TRP A 97 10.22 9.01 -7.32
CA TRP A 97 11.56 9.16 -6.77
C TRP A 97 12.38 7.88 -6.93
N LEU A 98 11.80 6.71 -6.60
CA LEU A 98 12.48 5.42 -6.70
C LEU A 98 12.84 5.07 -8.15
N GLN A 99 11.94 5.38 -9.08
CA GLN A 99 12.18 5.22 -10.51
C GLN A 99 13.25 6.17 -11.06
N SER A 100 13.34 7.39 -10.51
CA SER A 100 14.38 8.36 -10.85
C SER A 100 15.74 8.03 -10.21
N ASN A 101 15.76 7.17 -9.18
CA ASN A 101 16.94 6.80 -8.40
C ASN A 101 17.03 5.28 -8.27
N ARG A 102 17.03 4.57 -9.42
CA ARG A 102 16.84 3.11 -9.51
C ARG A 102 17.76 2.32 -8.59
N ASP A 103 19.04 2.68 -8.52
CA ASP A 103 20.02 1.93 -7.72
C ASP A 103 20.02 2.27 -6.24
N ALA A 104 19.42 3.41 -5.86
CA ALA A 104 19.50 3.96 -4.52
C ALA A 104 18.24 3.69 -3.68
N MET A 105 18.39 3.90 -2.37
CA MET A 105 17.31 4.02 -1.40
C MET A 105 17.50 5.34 -0.63
N PRO A 106 16.43 6.05 -0.26
CA PRO A 106 16.55 7.34 0.39
C PRO A 106 17.10 7.17 1.82
N SER A 107 17.89 8.15 2.29
CA SER A 107 18.22 8.32 3.71
C SER A 107 17.04 8.92 4.49
N SER A 108 17.05 8.85 5.83
CA SER A 108 15.84 9.16 6.63
C SER A 108 15.34 10.56 6.37
N SER A 109 16.26 11.52 6.30
CA SER A 109 15.95 12.91 5.93
C SER A 109 15.48 13.07 4.48
N GLU A 110 15.92 12.21 3.56
CA GLU A 110 15.47 12.27 2.17
C GLU A 110 14.07 11.69 2.01
N PHE A 111 13.70 10.69 2.82
CA PHE A 111 12.41 10.02 2.73
C PHE A 111 11.26 10.84 3.35
N ASP A 112 11.56 11.73 4.30
CA ASP A 112 10.59 12.72 4.81
C ASP A 112 10.05 13.62 3.66
N ASN A 113 10.89 13.94 2.65
CA ASN A 113 10.52 14.87 1.58
C ASN A 113 9.39 14.36 0.65
N PRO A 114 9.46 13.13 0.08
CA PRO A 114 8.35 12.57 -0.69
C PRO A 114 7.01 12.56 0.05
N ILE A 115 7.01 12.30 1.36
CA ILE A 115 5.78 12.32 2.18
C ILE A 115 5.22 13.73 2.24
N LEU A 116 6.04 14.72 2.59
CA LEU A 116 5.62 16.13 2.65
C LEU A 116 5.11 16.63 1.30
N GLN A 117 5.82 16.29 0.22
CA GLN A 117 5.45 16.67 -1.14
C GLN A 117 4.13 16.01 -1.55
N GLY A 118 3.98 14.70 -1.35
CA GLY A 118 2.76 13.96 -1.66
C GLY A 118 1.56 14.51 -0.90
N SER A 119 1.67 14.70 0.41
CA SER A 119 0.59 15.29 1.21
C SER A 119 0.29 16.73 0.81
N SER A 120 1.31 17.51 0.41
CA SER A 120 1.09 18.86 -0.12
C SER A 120 0.34 18.86 -1.45
N GLU A 121 0.64 17.94 -2.37
CA GLU A 121 -0.10 17.84 -3.63
C GLU A 121 -1.54 17.39 -3.39
N TRP A 122 -1.75 16.40 -2.51
CA TRP A 122 -3.09 15.99 -2.06
C TRP A 122 -3.89 17.17 -1.51
N ARG A 123 -3.32 18.00 -0.62
CA ARG A 123 -4.01 19.20 -0.09
C ARG A 123 -4.42 20.18 -1.19
N LYS A 124 -3.59 20.36 -2.23
CA LYS A 124 -3.94 21.22 -3.38
C LYS A 124 -5.11 20.64 -4.17
N LEU A 125 -5.17 19.32 -4.35
CA LEU A 125 -6.29 18.65 -5.01
C LEU A 125 -7.58 18.77 -4.18
N CYS A 126 -7.47 18.67 -2.86
CA CYS A 126 -8.60 18.86 -1.94
C CYS A 126 -9.20 20.28 -1.95
N GLN A 127 -8.53 21.28 -2.55
CA GLN A 127 -9.04 22.64 -2.70
C GLN A 127 -9.85 22.85 -3.99
N LYS A 128 -9.92 21.84 -4.85
CA LYS A 128 -10.60 21.91 -6.14
C LYS A 128 -11.95 21.20 -6.06
N ASP A 129 -13.02 21.95 -6.33
CA ASP A 129 -14.39 21.45 -6.25
C ASP A 129 -14.62 20.18 -7.09
N THR A 130 -13.98 20.07 -8.26
CA THR A 130 -14.10 18.88 -9.13
C THR A 130 -13.69 17.61 -8.40
N TYR A 131 -12.57 17.63 -7.68
CA TYR A 131 -12.06 16.45 -6.97
C TYR A 131 -12.87 16.17 -5.70
N ILE A 132 -13.32 17.21 -4.99
CA ILE A 132 -14.11 17.03 -3.76
C ILE A 132 -15.53 16.56 -4.04
N ASN A 133 -16.12 16.95 -5.17
CA ASN A 133 -17.43 16.45 -5.59
C ASN A 133 -17.39 14.95 -5.90
N ASP A 134 -16.31 14.49 -6.53
CA ASP A 134 -16.13 13.07 -6.87
C ASP A 134 -15.65 12.24 -5.65
N PHE A 135 -14.83 12.84 -4.78
CA PHE A 135 -14.28 12.22 -3.57
C PHE A 135 -14.54 13.06 -2.31
N PRO A 136 -15.77 13.06 -1.77
CA PRO A 136 -16.11 13.86 -0.57
C PRO A 136 -15.30 13.48 0.67
N ASN A 137 -14.88 12.22 0.77
CA ASN A 137 -14.01 11.71 1.84
C ASN A 137 -12.52 12.05 1.63
N LYS A 138 -12.15 12.62 0.47
CA LYS A 138 -10.78 12.98 0.07
C LYS A 138 -9.83 11.78 -0.12
N HIS A 139 -10.34 10.56 -0.19
CA HIS A 139 -9.58 9.38 -0.57
C HIS A 139 -9.55 9.26 -2.10
N PHE A 140 -8.53 9.84 -2.74
CA PHE A 140 -8.39 9.77 -4.19
C PHE A 140 -7.84 8.41 -4.62
N ASP A 141 -8.44 7.80 -5.64
CA ASP A 141 -7.88 6.61 -6.28
C ASP A 141 -6.58 6.92 -7.05
N LEU A 142 -5.86 5.86 -7.41
CA LEU A 142 -4.57 5.97 -8.10
C LEU A 142 -4.69 6.66 -9.46
N GLU A 143 -5.75 6.37 -10.22
CA GLU A 143 -5.98 6.94 -11.54
C GLU A 143 -6.18 8.47 -11.46
N THR A 144 -6.96 8.94 -10.48
CA THR A 144 -7.21 10.35 -10.21
C THR A 144 -5.90 11.12 -9.94
N ILE A 145 -5.01 10.54 -9.13
CA ILE A 145 -3.70 11.15 -8.83
C ILE A 145 -2.77 11.17 -10.05
N LEU A 146 -2.74 10.08 -10.82
CA LEU A 146 -1.93 10.00 -12.05
C LEU A 146 -2.44 11.00 -13.10
N HIS A 147 -3.75 11.09 -13.28
CA HIS A 147 -4.39 12.03 -14.21
C HIS A 147 -4.18 13.49 -13.79
N ALA A 148 -4.16 13.77 -12.48
CA ALA A 148 -3.80 15.08 -11.96
C ALA A 148 -2.36 15.51 -12.29
N GLY A 149 -1.51 14.57 -12.73
CA GLY A 149 -0.18 14.86 -13.27
C GLY A 149 0.78 15.42 -12.23
N ILE A 150 0.64 15.02 -10.96
CA ILE A 150 1.49 15.54 -9.88
C ILE A 150 2.97 15.18 -10.07
N ARG A 151 3.26 14.09 -10.81
CA ARG A 151 4.59 13.65 -11.24
C ARG A 151 4.52 13.01 -12.64
N PRO A 152 5.59 13.06 -13.45
CA PRO A 152 5.64 12.43 -14.76
C PRO A 152 5.84 10.91 -14.65
N MET A 153 4.76 10.18 -14.39
CA MET A 153 4.76 8.74 -14.19
C MET A 153 3.45 8.13 -14.71
N ALA A 154 3.49 6.87 -15.12
CA ALA A 154 2.31 6.10 -15.51
C ALA A 154 2.43 4.65 -15.01
N ILE A 155 1.34 3.89 -15.15
CA ILE A 155 1.26 2.48 -14.81
C ILE A 155 1.21 1.64 -16.09
N SER A 156 1.95 0.54 -16.13
CA SER A 156 1.92 -0.42 -17.23
C SER A 156 0.82 -1.45 -16.99
N HIS A 157 -0.17 -1.52 -17.87
CA HIS A 157 -1.23 -2.53 -17.73
C HIS A 157 -0.72 -3.97 -17.94
N ASP A 158 0.28 -4.16 -18.81
CA ASP A 158 0.80 -5.50 -19.15
C ASP A 158 1.65 -6.11 -18.03
N GLN A 159 2.18 -5.27 -17.14
CA GLN A 159 3.01 -5.66 -16.00
C GLN A 159 2.33 -5.38 -14.66
N SER A 160 1.04 -5.05 -14.67
CA SER A 160 0.25 -4.88 -13.45
C SER A 160 -0.64 -6.08 -13.22
N PHE A 161 -0.94 -6.36 -11.96
CA PHE A 161 -1.67 -7.57 -11.57
C PHE A 161 -2.77 -7.24 -10.57
N VAL A 162 -3.90 -7.94 -10.70
CA VAL A 162 -4.99 -7.95 -9.73
C VAL A 162 -5.18 -9.38 -9.28
N GLY A 163 -5.26 -9.60 -7.98
CA GLY A 163 -5.45 -10.93 -7.41
C GLY A 163 -6.01 -10.87 -6.01
N PHE A 164 -6.17 -12.05 -5.42
CA PHE A 164 -6.84 -12.22 -4.14
C PHE A 164 -5.94 -12.98 -3.16
N PHE A 165 -6.06 -12.68 -1.87
CA PHE A 165 -5.48 -13.51 -0.82
C PHE A 165 -6.27 -14.80 -0.64
N SER A 166 -5.57 -15.94 -0.70
CA SER A 166 -6.13 -17.30 -0.51
C SER A 166 -7.50 -17.56 -1.17
N PRO A 167 -7.69 -17.26 -2.47
CA PRO A 167 -8.98 -17.42 -3.14
C PRO A 167 -9.49 -18.86 -3.14
N GLU A 168 -8.60 -19.84 -3.06
CA GLU A 168 -8.93 -21.27 -2.97
C GLU A 168 -9.80 -21.65 -1.76
N LYS A 169 -9.85 -20.78 -0.73
CA LYS A 169 -10.69 -20.97 0.45
C LYS A 169 -12.15 -20.55 0.23
N PHE A 170 -12.47 -19.89 -0.87
CA PHE A 170 -13.77 -19.26 -1.11
C PHE A 170 -14.37 -19.72 -2.45
N GLY A 171 -15.56 -20.31 -2.41
CA GLY A 171 -16.19 -20.88 -3.61
C GLY A 171 -16.43 -19.83 -4.71
N SER A 172 -16.77 -18.59 -4.33
CA SER A 172 -17.02 -17.49 -5.27
C SER A 172 -15.77 -16.89 -5.91
N LEU A 173 -14.57 -17.25 -5.43
CA LEU A 173 -13.29 -16.81 -5.99
C LEU A 173 -12.63 -17.88 -6.86
N GLN A 174 -13.36 -18.91 -7.26
CA GLN A 174 -12.79 -19.97 -8.10
C GLN A 174 -12.27 -19.42 -9.43
N GLY A 175 -10.99 -19.69 -9.72
CA GLY A 175 -10.34 -19.32 -10.98
C GLY A 175 -9.79 -17.88 -11.03
N VAL A 176 -9.96 -17.08 -9.97
CA VAL A 176 -9.28 -15.78 -9.88
C VAL A 176 -7.79 -15.97 -9.60
N MET A 177 -6.98 -14.98 -9.99
CA MET A 177 -5.56 -14.99 -9.71
C MET A 177 -5.29 -14.83 -8.21
N SER A 178 -4.42 -15.67 -7.63
CA SER A 178 -4.02 -15.53 -6.23
C SER A 178 -2.86 -14.56 -6.05
N PHE A 179 -2.71 -14.00 -4.85
CA PHE A 179 -1.52 -13.24 -4.47
C PHE A 179 -0.23 -14.02 -4.71
N ASP A 180 -0.22 -15.31 -4.39
CA ASP A 180 0.96 -16.16 -4.61
C ASP A 180 1.31 -16.28 -6.10
N GLN A 181 0.30 -16.40 -6.98
CA GLN A 181 0.54 -16.38 -8.43
C GLN A 181 1.05 -15.03 -8.93
N ILE A 182 0.66 -13.92 -8.29
CA ILE A 182 1.24 -12.59 -8.61
C ILE A 182 2.70 -12.59 -8.20
N TRP A 183 2.99 -13.06 -6.99
CA TRP A 183 4.34 -13.10 -6.45
C TRP A 183 5.26 -13.94 -7.33
N ASP A 184 4.83 -15.13 -7.76
CA ASP A 184 5.60 -16.00 -8.66
C ASP A 184 5.95 -15.31 -9.98
N LYS A 185 5.04 -14.50 -10.53
CA LYS A 185 5.33 -13.70 -11.74
C LYS A 185 6.39 -12.65 -11.47
N ILE A 186 6.25 -11.88 -10.38
CA ILE A 186 7.20 -10.81 -10.04
C ILE A 186 8.59 -11.38 -9.70
N SER A 187 8.65 -12.45 -8.91
CA SER A 187 9.91 -13.08 -8.50
C SER A 187 10.62 -13.75 -9.67
N SER A 188 9.89 -14.35 -10.61
CA SER A 188 10.49 -14.98 -11.81
C SER A 188 11.24 -14.00 -12.70
N VAL A 189 10.79 -12.75 -12.79
CA VAL A 189 11.46 -11.68 -13.54
C VAL A 189 12.70 -11.20 -12.78
N ALA A 190 12.64 -11.15 -11.44
CA ALA A 190 13.73 -10.70 -10.59
C ALA A 190 14.97 -11.60 -10.58
N ASP A 191 14.86 -12.83 -11.07
CA ASP A 191 15.95 -13.79 -11.16
C ASP A 191 16.67 -13.76 -12.53
N ASP A 192 16.26 -12.88 -13.46
CA ASP A 192 16.94 -12.67 -14.73
C ASP A 192 18.28 -11.92 -14.55
N ILE A 193 19.29 -12.27 -15.36
CA ILE A 193 20.65 -11.73 -15.29
C ILE A 193 20.68 -10.24 -15.67
N GLU A 194 19.75 -9.80 -16.52
CA GLU A 194 19.60 -8.40 -16.95
C GLU A 194 18.51 -7.65 -16.16
N PHE A 195 18.13 -8.15 -14.97
CA PHE A 195 17.03 -7.59 -14.20
C PHE A 195 17.29 -6.13 -13.77
N GLU A 196 16.40 -5.24 -14.21
CA GLU A 196 16.32 -3.85 -13.78
C GLU A 196 15.39 -3.71 -12.57
N PRO A 197 15.71 -2.85 -11.57
CA PRO A 197 14.84 -2.66 -10.42
C PRO A 197 13.42 -2.22 -10.80
N GLU A 198 12.43 -2.97 -10.34
CA GLU A 198 11.01 -2.68 -10.57
C GLU A 198 10.37 -1.99 -9.37
N VAL A 199 9.37 -1.15 -9.62
CA VAL A 199 8.63 -0.42 -8.57
C VAL A 199 7.14 -0.56 -8.82
N TYR A 200 6.46 -1.20 -7.87
CA TYR A 200 5.02 -1.43 -7.88
C TYR A 200 4.35 -0.57 -6.82
N ILE A 201 3.28 0.13 -7.20
CA ILE A 201 2.33 0.71 -6.24
C ILE A 201 1.32 -0.38 -5.90
N ILE A 202 1.30 -0.80 -4.64
CA ILE A 202 0.36 -1.80 -4.15
C ILE A 202 -0.89 -1.09 -3.63
N SER A 203 -2.06 -1.54 -4.06
CA SER A 203 -3.36 -1.17 -3.49
C SER A 203 -3.95 -2.36 -2.74
N TRP A 204 -4.35 -2.13 -1.49
CA TRP A 204 -5.05 -3.13 -0.69
C TRP A 204 -5.87 -2.44 0.41
N ASN A 205 -7.13 -2.84 0.57
CA ASN A 205 -8.03 -2.35 1.62
C ASN A 205 -8.06 -0.81 1.72
N ASP A 206 -8.35 -0.13 0.60
CA ASP A 206 -8.42 1.33 0.44
C ASP A 206 -7.12 2.10 0.78
N HIS A 207 -6.00 1.39 0.86
CA HIS A 207 -4.71 2.00 1.14
C HIS A 207 -3.65 1.59 0.12
N PHE A 208 -2.64 2.45 0.02
CA PHE A 208 -1.54 2.28 -0.92
C PHE A 208 -0.20 2.21 -0.21
N PHE A 209 0.73 1.46 -0.79
CA PHE A 209 2.14 1.40 -0.41
C PHE A 209 2.98 1.02 -1.63
N VAL A 210 4.30 0.98 -1.48
CA VAL A 210 5.21 0.70 -2.60
C VAL A 210 6.04 -0.55 -2.32
N LEU A 211 6.11 -1.44 -3.30
CA LEU A 211 7.09 -2.51 -3.37
C LEU A 211 8.18 -2.11 -4.37
N LYS A 212 9.44 -2.12 -3.92
CA LYS A 212 10.59 -2.06 -4.82
C LYS A 212 11.29 -3.42 -4.87
N VAL A 213 11.51 -3.90 -6.09
CA VAL A 213 12.06 -5.22 -6.39
C VAL A 213 13.50 -5.04 -6.89
N LYS A 214 14.46 -5.69 -6.24
CA LYS A 214 15.87 -5.80 -6.68
C LYS A 214 16.27 -7.28 -6.66
N ALA A 215 17.25 -7.67 -7.48
CA ALA A 215 17.73 -9.05 -7.57
C ALA A 215 17.99 -9.70 -6.18
N ASN A 216 18.64 -8.96 -5.27
CA ASN A 216 19.07 -9.45 -3.95
C ASN A 216 18.24 -8.91 -2.77
N ALA A 217 17.19 -8.13 -3.02
CA ALA A 217 16.36 -7.59 -1.94
C ALA A 217 14.99 -7.09 -2.42
N TYR A 218 13.99 -7.23 -1.56
CA TYR A 218 12.71 -6.54 -1.71
C TYR A 218 12.57 -5.44 -0.67
N TYR A 219 11.80 -4.41 -0.98
CA TYR A 219 11.53 -3.30 -0.08
C TYR A 219 10.05 -2.98 -0.04
N ILE A 220 9.48 -2.91 1.17
CA ILE A 220 8.14 -2.36 1.40
C ILE A 220 8.29 -0.95 1.95
N ILE A 221 7.68 0.01 1.29
CA ILE A 221 7.70 1.43 1.65
C ILE A 221 6.26 1.89 1.90
N ASP A 222 6.01 2.42 3.09
CA ASP A 222 4.66 2.78 3.52
C ASP A 222 4.66 4.11 4.26
N SER A 223 3.75 5.00 3.88
CA SER A 223 3.61 6.34 4.43
C SER A 223 2.70 6.43 5.66
N LEU A 224 1.89 5.42 5.97
CA LEU A 224 0.89 5.45 7.06
C LEU A 224 1.42 4.91 8.39
N GLY A 225 2.44 4.06 8.40
CA GLY A 225 3.03 3.54 9.66
C GLY A 225 2.19 2.48 10.37
N GLU A 226 0.95 2.81 10.76
CA GLU A 226 0.01 1.95 11.52
C GLU A 226 -0.18 0.55 10.92
N ARG A 227 0.00 0.39 9.59
CA ARG A 227 -0.07 -0.93 8.95
C ARG A 227 1.01 -1.88 9.50
N LEU A 228 2.17 -1.37 9.89
CA LEU A 228 3.28 -2.19 10.40
C LEU A 228 2.98 -2.79 11.77
N PHE A 229 2.50 -1.96 12.69
CA PHE A 229 2.06 -2.33 14.03
C PHE A 229 1.19 -1.20 14.60
N GLU A 230 0.31 -1.54 15.53
CA GLU A 230 -0.61 -0.59 16.17
C GLU A 230 0.14 0.49 16.97
N GLY A 231 -0.24 1.76 16.76
CA GLY A 231 0.39 2.92 17.39
C GLY A 231 1.66 3.42 16.66
N CYS A 232 1.97 2.88 15.48
CA CYS A 232 3.09 3.34 14.67
C CYS A 232 2.77 4.66 13.95
N SER A 233 3.29 5.77 14.50
CA SER A 233 3.12 7.12 13.93
C SER A 233 4.24 7.56 12.99
N LYS A 234 4.91 6.60 12.33
CA LYS A 234 6.05 6.85 11.44
C LYS A 234 5.95 6.03 10.17
N ALA A 235 6.13 6.70 9.03
CA ALA A 235 6.38 6.01 7.78
C ALA A 235 7.67 5.18 7.86
N TYR A 236 7.74 4.14 7.04
CA TYR A 236 8.82 3.17 7.14
C TYR A 236 9.23 2.59 5.80
N ILE A 237 10.45 2.04 5.79
CA ILE A 237 10.96 1.16 4.75
C ILE A 237 11.43 -0.12 5.42
N LEU A 238 10.85 -1.25 5.03
CA LEU A 238 11.35 -2.59 5.35
C LEU A 238 12.25 -3.04 4.20
N ARG A 239 13.42 -3.58 4.53
CA ARG A 239 14.30 -4.25 3.57
C ARG A 239 14.29 -5.74 3.87
N TYR A 240 14.07 -6.56 2.85
CA TYR A 240 14.12 -8.02 2.92
C TYR A 240 15.32 -8.50 2.12
N ASP A 241 16.34 -9.04 2.79
CA ASP A 241 17.56 -9.55 2.17
C ASP A 241 18.02 -10.84 2.85
N ASP A 242 19.19 -11.38 2.50
CA ASP A 242 19.73 -12.64 3.04
C ASP A 242 19.84 -12.70 4.58
N ASN A 243 19.80 -11.56 5.28
CA ASN A 243 19.83 -11.48 6.74
C ASN A 243 18.43 -11.43 7.37
N THR A 244 17.38 -11.32 6.56
CA THR A 244 16.00 -11.30 7.03
C THR A 244 15.55 -12.72 7.41
N MET A 245 14.88 -12.84 8.56
CA MET A 245 14.39 -14.11 9.09
C MET A 245 12.97 -13.95 9.61
N MET A 246 12.13 -14.95 9.39
CA MET A 246 10.79 -15.02 9.96
C MET A 246 10.62 -16.29 10.78
N TYR A 247 9.98 -16.14 11.93
CA TYR A 247 9.71 -17.21 12.88
C TYR A 247 8.20 -17.34 13.12
N GLU A 248 7.75 -18.56 13.40
CA GLU A 248 6.37 -18.88 13.79
C GLU A 248 6.36 -19.50 15.18
N LYS A 249 5.34 -19.15 15.97
CA LYS A 249 5.16 -19.73 17.30
C LYS A 249 4.62 -21.15 17.17
N VAL A 250 5.31 -22.11 17.79
CA VAL A 250 4.87 -23.50 17.87
C VAL A 250 4.20 -23.72 19.22
N ALA A 251 3.02 -24.34 19.23
CA ALA A 251 2.37 -24.74 20.48
C ALA A 251 3.11 -25.94 21.08
N GLU A 252 3.58 -25.82 22.32
CA GLU A 252 4.13 -26.96 23.04
C GLU A 252 3.02 -27.99 23.35
N GLU A 253 3.25 -29.26 23.01
CA GLU A 253 2.53 -30.36 23.65
C GLU A 253 2.87 -30.31 25.14
N LYS A 254 1.83 -30.27 26.00
CA LYS A 254 1.94 -30.07 27.45
C LYS A 254 2.90 -31.08 28.13
N SER A 255 4.19 -30.77 28.21
CA SER A 255 5.11 -31.41 29.16
C SER A 255 5.14 -30.60 30.45
N GLN A 256 4.69 -31.24 31.53
CA GLN A 256 4.66 -30.68 32.88
C GLN A 256 6.10 -30.35 33.35
N GLN A 257 6.50 -29.09 33.30
CA GLN A 257 7.25 -28.35 34.35
C GLN A 257 7.91 -27.07 33.81
N ASN A 258 7.48 -25.95 34.38
CA ASN A 258 8.16 -24.65 34.58
C ASN A 258 8.71 -23.87 33.36
N GLU A 259 8.19 -22.63 33.25
CA GLU A 259 8.57 -21.56 32.31
C GLU A 259 8.42 -21.90 30.82
N THR A 260 7.17 -21.78 30.33
CA THR A 260 6.80 -21.87 28.92
C THR A 260 7.46 -20.72 28.14
N LYS A 261 8.70 -20.89 27.67
CA LYS A 261 9.23 -20.09 26.57
C LYS A 261 8.61 -20.67 25.31
N ALA A 262 7.62 -19.96 24.75
CA ALA A 262 7.06 -20.34 23.44
C ALA A 262 8.21 -20.65 22.47
N GLN A 263 8.28 -21.91 22.03
CA GLN A 263 9.30 -22.33 21.09
C GLN A 263 8.94 -21.74 19.72
N GLU A 264 9.87 -21.01 19.12
CA GLU A 264 9.70 -20.42 17.80
C GLU A 264 10.53 -21.19 16.77
N GLU A 265 9.92 -21.52 15.63
CA GLU A 265 10.58 -22.19 14.51
C GLU A 265 10.81 -21.19 13.36
N MET A 266 11.99 -21.24 12.74
CA MET A 266 12.28 -20.40 11.56
C MET A 266 11.59 -20.96 10.33
N ILE A 267 10.64 -20.21 9.78
CA ILE A 267 9.81 -20.65 8.65
C ILE A 267 10.23 -20.03 7.31
N CYS A 268 10.94 -18.90 7.32
CA CYS A 268 11.37 -18.22 6.11
C CYS A 268 12.68 -17.45 6.35
N LYS A 269 13.49 -17.33 5.30
CA LYS A 269 14.74 -16.57 5.29
C LYS A 269 14.89 -15.84 3.95
N GLY A 270 15.60 -14.72 3.96
CA GLY A 270 15.97 -14.03 2.73
C GLY A 270 14.91 -13.03 2.26
N LYS A 271 15.02 -12.63 0.98
CA LYS A 271 14.06 -11.72 0.34
C LYS A 271 12.63 -12.26 0.36
N GLU A 272 12.43 -13.58 0.32
CA GLU A 272 11.11 -14.22 0.33
C GLU A 272 10.30 -13.99 1.61
N CYS A 273 10.94 -13.56 2.70
CA CYS A 273 10.23 -13.07 3.88
C CYS A 273 9.29 -11.89 3.57
N CYS A 274 9.47 -11.19 2.43
CA CYS A 274 8.57 -10.14 1.97
C CYS A 274 7.19 -10.70 1.57
N ARG A 275 7.17 -11.83 0.84
CA ARG A 275 5.93 -12.55 0.48
C ARG A 275 5.18 -12.95 1.74
N GLU A 276 5.90 -13.58 2.67
CA GLU A 276 5.34 -14.03 3.94
C GLU A 276 4.88 -12.87 4.80
N PHE A 277 5.55 -11.71 4.76
CA PHE A 277 5.08 -10.51 5.46
C PHE A 277 3.72 -10.05 4.94
N ILE A 278 3.53 -9.96 3.62
CA ILE A 278 2.24 -9.55 3.06
C ILE A 278 1.14 -10.54 3.46
N ASN A 279 1.39 -11.85 3.36
CA ASN A 279 0.42 -12.87 3.78
C ASN A 279 0.13 -12.84 5.29
N ARG A 280 1.16 -12.78 6.14
CA ARG A 280 1.04 -13.02 7.59
C ARG A 280 0.81 -11.77 8.42
N PHE A 281 1.37 -10.62 8.01
CA PHE A 281 1.19 -9.36 8.74
C PHE A 281 -0.02 -8.57 8.24
N LEU A 282 -0.37 -8.68 6.95
CA LEU A 282 -1.46 -7.91 6.36
C LEU A 282 -2.74 -8.76 6.23
N ALA A 283 -2.65 -9.92 5.57
CA ALA A 283 -3.83 -10.67 5.16
C ALA A 283 -4.32 -11.74 6.15
N ALA A 284 -3.50 -12.18 7.11
CA ALA A 284 -3.82 -13.33 7.97
C ALA A 284 -5.15 -13.21 8.72
N ILE A 285 -5.38 -12.06 9.36
CA ILE A 285 -6.62 -11.79 10.11
C ILE A 285 -7.84 -11.76 9.18
N PRO A 286 -7.90 -10.91 8.14
CA PRO A 286 -9.09 -10.84 7.28
C PRO A 286 -9.37 -12.16 6.56
N VAL A 287 -8.34 -12.88 6.10
CA VAL A 287 -8.52 -14.22 5.49
C VAL A 287 -9.14 -15.19 6.49
N LYS A 288 -8.64 -15.24 7.73
CA LYS A 288 -9.15 -16.13 8.76
C LYS A 288 -10.60 -15.81 9.13
N GLU A 289 -10.90 -14.53 9.35
CA GLU A 289 -12.25 -14.08 9.70
C GLU A 289 -13.27 -14.40 8.59
N LEU A 290 -12.91 -14.16 7.33
CA LEU A 290 -13.76 -14.48 6.19
C LEU A 290 -13.90 -15.98 5.99
N GLU A 291 -12.84 -16.77 6.19
CA GLU A 291 -12.90 -18.23 6.11
C GLU A 291 -13.83 -18.81 7.19
N GLU A 292 -13.80 -18.27 8.42
CA GLU A 292 -14.71 -18.65 9.49
C GLU A 292 -16.16 -18.25 9.20
N GLN A 293 -16.38 -17.15 8.48
CA GLN A 293 -17.71 -16.75 8.01
C GLN A 293 -18.19 -17.68 6.90
N GLU A 294 -17.37 -17.98 5.89
CA GLU A 294 -17.67 -18.87 4.75
C GLU A 294 -18.09 -20.28 5.22
N LYS A 295 -17.48 -20.77 6.31
CA LYS A 295 -17.84 -22.05 6.94
C LYS A 295 -19.25 -22.04 7.56
N LYS A 296 -19.78 -20.88 7.94
CA LYS A 296 -21.11 -20.72 8.52
C LYS A 296 -22.15 -20.45 7.43
N GLU A 297 -21.84 -19.53 6.53
CA GLU A 297 -22.67 -19.09 5.41
C GLU A 297 -21.79 -18.53 4.30
N THR A 298 -22.21 -18.68 3.04
CA THR A 298 -21.48 -18.11 1.90
C THR A 298 -21.29 -16.60 2.06
N VAL A 299 -20.04 -16.17 2.08
CA VAL A 299 -19.66 -14.77 2.16
C VAL A 299 -19.95 -14.09 0.83
N SER A 300 -20.43 -12.85 0.89
CA SER A 300 -20.70 -12.08 -0.30
C SER A 300 -19.41 -11.82 -1.09
N TYR A 301 -19.49 -11.92 -2.43
CA TYR A 301 -18.36 -11.58 -3.30
C TYR A 301 -17.85 -10.15 -3.04
N PHE A 302 -18.74 -9.21 -2.71
CA PHE A 302 -18.37 -7.83 -2.37
C PHE A 302 -17.46 -7.75 -1.15
N SER A 303 -17.76 -8.50 -0.08
CA SER A 303 -16.92 -8.55 1.13
C SER A 303 -15.53 -9.14 0.83
N LEU A 304 -15.49 -10.20 0.02
CA LEU A 304 -14.23 -10.82 -0.39
C LEU A 304 -13.40 -9.88 -1.28
N HIS A 305 -14.03 -9.23 -2.26
CA HIS A 305 -13.40 -8.22 -3.10
C HIS A 305 -12.83 -7.07 -2.26
N HIS A 306 -13.61 -6.53 -1.32
CA HIS A 306 -13.17 -5.39 -0.52
C HIS A 306 -11.96 -5.71 0.37
N GLN A 307 -11.91 -6.91 0.96
CA GLN A 307 -10.90 -7.26 1.97
C GLN A 307 -9.72 -8.08 1.45
N LEU A 308 -9.92 -8.87 0.39
CA LEU A 308 -8.92 -9.82 -0.09
C LEU A 308 -8.29 -9.42 -1.43
N GLN A 309 -8.90 -8.52 -2.20
CA GLN A 309 -8.29 -8.06 -3.46
C GLN A 309 -7.06 -7.21 -3.18
N ILE A 310 -5.96 -7.54 -3.84
CA ILE A 310 -4.71 -6.79 -3.83
C ILE A 310 -4.26 -6.55 -5.27
N GLU A 311 -3.77 -5.34 -5.52
CA GLU A 311 -3.35 -4.90 -6.84
C GLU A 311 -1.89 -4.47 -6.81
N PHE A 312 -1.11 -4.91 -7.80
CA PHE A 312 0.29 -4.55 -8.00
C PHE A 312 0.38 -3.71 -9.27
N ASN A 313 0.57 -2.41 -9.13
CA ASN A 313 0.58 -1.47 -10.24
C ASN A 313 2.03 -1.12 -10.62
N PHE A 314 2.55 -1.72 -11.69
CA PHE A 314 3.91 -1.46 -12.15
C PHE A 314 4.04 -0.03 -12.66
N SER A 315 4.90 0.75 -12.02
CA SER A 315 5.12 2.16 -12.36
C SER A 315 6.30 2.35 -13.30
N TYR A 316 6.24 3.35 -14.18
CA TYR A 316 7.36 3.77 -15.01
C TYR A 316 7.35 5.30 -15.24
N LEU A 317 8.52 5.88 -15.52
CA LEU A 317 8.63 7.30 -15.82
C LEU A 317 8.13 7.58 -17.24
N LEU A 318 7.33 8.63 -17.38
CA LEU A 318 7.04 9.17 -18.70
C LEU A 318 8.31 9.84 -19.22
N SER A 319 8.81 9.41 -20.37
CA SER A 319 9.91 10.09 -21.03
C SER A 319 9.51 11.54 -21.28
N SER A 320 10.37 12.48 -20.90
CA SER A 320 10.24 13.90 -21.26
C SER A 320 10.36 14.04 -22.76
N SER A 321 9.31 13.68 -23.49
CA SER A 321 9.18 13.98 -24.89
C SER A 321 9.09 15.50 -24.96
N SER A 322 10.18 16.12 -25.42
CA SER A 322 10.24 17.54 -25.74
C SER A 322 8.94 17.89 -26.46
N SER A 323 8.15 18.79 -25.87
CA SER A 323 6.90 19.28 -26.41
C SER A 323 7.17 19.96 -27.75
N SER A 324 7.31 19.17 -28.79
CA SER A 324 7.27 19.59 -30.18
C SER A 324 5.79 19.78 -30.47
N LEU A 325 5.36 21.03 -30.31
CA LEU A 325 4.11 21.54 -30.84
C LEU A 325 4.06 21.20 -32.34
N THR A 326 3.48 20.05 -32.66
CA THR A 326 3.04 19.76 -34.02
C THR A 326 1.67 20.42 -34.16
N SER A 327 1.69 21.55 -34.85
CA SER A 327 0.52 22.28 -35.32
C SER A 327 -0.49 21.33 -35.97
N SER A 328 -1.70 21.30 -35.43
CA SER A 328 -2.86 20.70 -36.08
C SER A 328 -3.09 21.33 -37.46
N PRO A 329 -3.22 20.57 -38.55
CA PRO A 329 -3.95 21.02 -39.71
C PRO A 329 -5.45 20.73 -39.48
N PHE A 330 -6.30 21.44 -40.21
CA PHE A 330 -7.78 21.34 -40.21
C PHE A 330 -8.50 22.30 -39.27
N TYR A 331 -8.72 23.52 -39.74
CA TYR A 331 -10.06 24.00 -40.11
C TYR A 331 -9.90 25.11 -41.16
N SER A 332 -10.20 24.80 -42.42
CA SER A 332 -10.56 25.81 -43.42
C SER A 332 -12.06 25.73 -43.60
N SER A 333 -12.79 26.69 -43.04
CA SER A 333 -14.20 26.89 -43.39
C SER A 333 -14.28 28.20 -44.16
N ALA A 334 -14.66 28.07 -45.43
CA ALA A 334 -14.81 29.16 -46.37
C ALA A 334 -15.99 30.05 -45.96
N THR A 335 -15.74 31.35 -45.82
CA THR A 335 -16.75 32.38 -45.70
C THR A 335 -17.27 32.76 -47.10
N SER A 336 -18.45 32.26 -47.45
CA SER A 336 -19.25 32.81 -48.54
C SER A 336 -20.05 34.01 -48.03
N THR A 337 -19.77 35.20 -48.54
CA THR A 337 -20.64 36.37 -48.44
C THR A 337 -21.42 36.55 -49.74
N PRO A 338 -22.73 36.89 -49.70
CA PRO A 338 -23.47 37.27 -50.88
C PRO A 338 -23.52 38.80 -51.01
N SER A 339 -23.38 39.31 -52.22
CA SER A 339 -23.87 40.66 -52.54
C SER A 339 -24.31 40.74 -53.99
N TYR A 340 -25.57 41.17 -54.11
CA TYR A 340 -26.28 41.60 -55.30
C TYR A 340 -25.51 42.67 -56.08
N LEU A 341 -25.46 42.52 -57.41
CA LEU A 341 -26.03 43.44 -58.41
C LEU A 341 -26.04 42.77 -59.79
#